data_AF-A0A9W8HKV9-F1
#
_entry.id   AF-A0A9W8HKV9-F1
#
_cell.length_a   1.000
_cell.length_b   1.000
_cell.length_c   1.000
_cell.angle_alpha   90.00
_cell.angle_beta   90.00
_cell.angle_gamma   90.00
#
_symmetry.space_group_name_H-M   'P 1'
#
loop_
_entity.id
_entity.type
_entity.pdbx_description
1 polymer ?
#
loop_
_entity_poly.entity_id
_entity_poly.type
_entity_poly.pdbx_seq_one_letter_code
_entity_poly.pdbx_strand_id
1 'polypeptide(L)'
;MTKKMYALLTGFEPFGTPRPKDNRSWEAVKQLSGEVLSAGDETSVVCRCHKLPVSYDPVTDIVPRLHEKEDYAIVIHCGAGESGTVKLEMVAHKEGYQRPGNGGPGDVPRDGRVPGYDTADKLWTSVDVETCRSVLAEAGWTSVATSMDAGRYLCEFTYYTSLALSKTRYPEQGRVPPLVVFVHVPPKSCDPYSDRELADIMRRIVCFLAEQASS
;
A
#
# COMPACT_ATOMS: atom_id res chain seq x y z
N MET A 1 12.97 26.82 2.98
CA MET A 1 13.37 25.73 3.91
C MET A 1 12.81 24.46 3.34
N THR A 2 13.60 23.40 3.14
CA THR A 2 13.09 22.16 2.56
C THR A 2 12.06 21.50 3.48
N LYS A 3 10.84 21.33 2.99
CA LYS A 3 9.75 20.59 3.67
C LYS A 3 10.16 19.12 3.75
N LYS A 4 10.07 18.54 4.94
CA LYS A 4 10.38 17.13 5.18
C LYS A 4 9.09 16.35 5.40
N MET A 5 8.90 15.30 4.62
CA MET A 5 7.77 14.37 4.72
C MET A 5 8.26 12.96 5.04
N TYR A 6 7.36 12.14 5.57
CA TYR A 6 7.59 10.72 5.81
C TYR A 6 6.60 9.89 4.99
N ALA A 7 7.10 8.83 4.36
CA ALA A 7 6.30 7.85 3.64
C ALA A 7 6.45 6.47 4.27
N LEU A 8 5.32 5.84 4.62
CA LEU A 8 5.26 4.45 5.03
C LEU A 8 5.03 3.59 3.79
N LEU A 9 5.93 2.65 3.54
CA LEU A 9 5.80 1.67 2.47
C LEU A 9 5.75 0.28 3.07
N THR A 10 4.82 -0.56 2.64
CA THR A 10 4.79 -1.95 3.07
C THR A 10 4.74 -2.93 1.92
N GLY A 11 5.32 -4.11 2.13
CA GLY A 11 5.16 -5.28 1.25
C GLY A 11 4.87 -6.50 2.11
N PHE A 12 4.49 -7.62 1.51
CA PHE A 12 4.12 -8.83 2.25
C PHE A 12 5.21 -9.89 2.21
N GLU A 13 5.23 -10.77 3.20
CA GLU A 13 5.99 -12.02 3.15
C GLU A 13 5.43 -12.99 2.08
N PRO A 14 6.18 -14.05 1.72
CA PRO A 14 5.70 -15.09 0.80
C PRO A 14 4.46 -15.83 1.33
N PHE A 15 3.54 -16.14 0.42
CA PHE A 15 2.31 -16.88 0.71
C PHE A 15 1.91 -17.76 -0.49
N GLY A 16 0.94 -18.66 -0.29
CA GLY A 16 0.46 -19.59 -1.31
C GLY A 16 1.09 -20.99 -1.23
N THR A 17 0.62 -21.88 -2.10
CA THR A 17 1.03 -23.29 -2.15
C THR A 17 1.29 -23.69 -3.62
N PRO A 18 2.51 -24.12 -3.98
CA PRO A 18 3.72 -24.11 -3.16
C PRO A 18 4.12 -22.67 -2.77
N ARG A 19 4.65 -22.50 -1.55
CA ARG A 19 5.07 -21.17 -1.08
C ARG A 19 6.35 -20.76 -1.80
N PRO A 20 6.39 -19.62 -2.51
CA PRO A 20 7.61 -19.13 -3.13
C PRO A 20 8.62 -18.69 -2.07
N LYS A 21 9.90 -18.57 -2.46
CA LYS A 21 10.96 -18.11 -1.57
C LYS A 21 10.80 -16.63 -1.20
N ASP A 22 10.40 -15.82 -2.19
CA ASP A 22 10.30 -14.37 -2.07
C ASP A 22 8.90 -13.90 -2.50
N ASN A 23 8.47 -12.75 -1.98
CA ASN A 23 7.25 -12.07 -2.41
C ASN A 23 7.64 -10.75 -3.06
N ARG A 24 7.20 -10.58 -4.30
CA ARG A 24 7.62 -9.46 -5.12
C ARG A 24 7.25 -8.09 -4.55
N SER A 25 6.12 -8.00 -3.86
CA SER A 25 5.74 -6.76 -3.19
C SER A 25 6.82 -6.29 -2.22
N TRP A 26 7.37 -7.20 -1.42
CA TRP A 26 8.48 -6.90 -0.51
C TRP A 26 9.79 -6.63 -1.25
N GLU A 27 10.09 -7.43 -2.29
CA GLU A 27 11.31 -7.24 -3.09
C GLU A 27 11.37 -5.86 -3.76
N ALA A 28 10.23 -5.32 -4.19
CA ALA A 28 10.12 -3.97 -4.73
C ALA A 28 10.30 -2.90 -3.64
N VAL A 29 9.48 -2.92 -2.58
CA VAL A 29 9.47 -1.81 -1.61
C VAL A 29 10.71 -1.77 -0.72
N LYS A 30 11.35 -2.90 -0.42
CA LYS A 30 12.51 -2.94 0.49
C LYS A 30 13.70 -2.14 -0.04
N GLN A 31 13.76 -1.93 -1.35
CA GLN A 31 14.81 -1.14 -2.00
C GLN A 31 14.74 0.34 -1.62
N LEU A 32 13.58 0.85 -1.20
CA LEU A 32 13.39 2.24 -0.78
C LEU A 32 13.69 2.45 0.72
N SER A 33 14.11 1.40 1.44
CA SER A 33 14.26 1.45 2.89
C SER A 33 15.35 2.45 3.32
N GLY A 34 14.94 3.55 3.96
CA GLY A 34 15.86 4.59 4.43
C GLY A 34 16.27 5.58 3.34
N GLU A 35 15.75 5.46 2.12
CA GLU A 35 15.97 6.45 1.07
C GLU A 35 15.33 7.79 1.45
N VAL A 36 15.96 8.87 0.97
CA VAL A 36 15.41 10.23 1.02
C VAL A 36 15.23 10.69 -0.42
N LEU A 37 13.98 10.75 -0.87
CA LEU A 37 13.64 11.16 -2.24
C LEU A 37 13.43 12.68 -2.30
N SER A 38 13.87 13.30 -3.40
CA SER A 38 13.52 14.69 -3.71
C SER A 38 12.24 14.72 -4.52
N ALA A 39 11.22 15.40 -4.01
CA ALA A 39 9.94 15.62 -4.69
C ALA A 39 9.81 17.12 -4.97
N GLY A 40 10.07 17.53 -6.21
CA GLY A 40 10.20 18.95 -6.57
C GLY A 40 11.41 19.65 -5.93
N ASP A 41 11.38 20.99 -5.96
CA ASP A 41 12.54 21.83 -5.61
C ASP A 41 12.77 21.99 -4.09
N GLU A 42 11.71 21.87 -3.27
CA GLU A 42 11.79 22.13 -1.83
C GLU A 42 11.17 21.04 -0.94
N THR A 43 10.84 19.84 -1.46
CA THR A 43 10.32 18.74 -0.62
C THR A 43 11.22 17.52 -0.64
N SER A 44 11.51 16.99 0.55
CA SER A 44 12.22 15.72 0.75
C SER A 44 11.31 14.71 1.43
N VAL A 45 11.32 13.47 0.97
CA VAL A 45 10.47 12.39 1.49
C VAL A 45 11.35 11.27 2.02
N VAL A 46 11.23 10.97 3.32
CA VAL A 46 11.94 9.88 3.97
C VAL A 46 11.10 8.60 3.93
N CYS A 47 11.61 7.56 3.27
CA CYS A 47 10.92 6.28 3.13
C CYS A 47 11.17 5.35 4.33
N ARG A 48 10.09 4.77 4.86
CA ARG A 48 10.07 3.75 5.92
C ARG A 48 9.43 2.49 5.40
N CYS A 49 10.19 1.42 5.26
CA CYS A 49 9.72 0.18 4.63
C CYS A 49 9.51 -0.93 5.66
N HIS A 50 8.36 -1.59 5.63
CA HIS A 50 8.03 -2.69 6.54
C HIS A 50 7.47 -3.91 5.81
N LYS A 51 7.98 -5.09 6.15
CA LYS A 51 7.43 -6.35 5.67
C LYS A 51 6.30 -6.78 6.60
N LEU A 52 5.11 -6.98 6.04
CA LEU A 52 3.94 -7.46 6.76
C LEU A 52 3.84 -8.99 6.67
N PRO A 53 3.38 -9.66 7.74
CA PRO A 53 2.98 -11.04 7.65
C PRO A 53 1.71 -11.17 6.80
N VAL A 54 1.50 -12.34 6.18
CA VAL A 54 0.22 -12.65 5.51
C VAL A 54 -0.65 -13.37 6.53
N SER A 55 -1.09 -12.66 7.56
CA SER A 55 -1.89 -13.20 8.67
C SER A 55 -2.75 -12.10 9.28
N TYR A 56 -4.02 -12.38 9.56
CA TYR A 56 -5.00 -11.34 9.92
C TYR A 56 -4.73 -10.75 11.31
N ASP A 57 -4.60 -11.60 12.34
CA ASP A 57 -4.41 -11.13 13.73
C ASP A 57 -3.16 -10.22 13.85
N PRO A 58 -1.97 -10.61 13.36
CA PRO A 58 -0.82 -9.73 13.41
C PRO A 58 -1.00 -8.43 12.62
N VAL A 59 -1.66 -8.47 11.46
CA VAL A 59 -1.88 -7.27 10.64
C VAL A 59 -2.83 -6.27 11.31
N THR A 60 -3.86 -6.76 12.01
CA THR A 60 -4.77 -5.92 12.81
C THR A 60 -4.03 -5.10 13.87
N ASP A 61 -2.93 -5.63 14.43
CA ASP A 61 -2.12 -4.91 15.43
C ASP A 61 -0.97 -4.11 14.81
N ILE A 62 -0.26 -4.68 13.83
CA ILE A 62 0.95 -4.10 13.27
C ILE A 62 0.63 -2.83 12.49
N VAL A 63 -0.42 -2.83 11.65
CA VAL A 63 -0.71 -1.70 10.76
C VAL A 63 -1.01 -0.43 11.57
N PRO A 64 -1.95 -0.40 12.53
CA PRO A 64 -2.19 0.79 13.35
C PRO A 64 -0.93 1.28 14.07
N ARG A 65 -0.13 0.37 14.64
CA ARG A 65 1.12 0.73 15.32
C ARG A 65 2.14 1.35 14.38
N LEU A 66 2.21 0.93 13.11
CA LEU A 66 3.08 1.57 12.13
C LEU A 66 2.67 3.02 11.90
N HIS A 67 1.38 3.31 11.78
CA HIS A 67 0.86 4.68 11.60
C HIS A 67 1.14 5.62 12.80
N GLU A 68 1.40 5.06 13.98
CA GLU A 68 1.73 5.82 15.20
C GLU A 68 3.22 6.17 15.33
N LYS A 69 4.11 5.52 14.57
CA LYS A 69 5.56 5.72 14.71
C LYS A 69 6.04 7.07 14.19
N GLU A 70 5.37 7.61 13.18
CA GLU A 70 5.69 8.89 12.57
C GLU A 70 4.42 9.56 12.02
N ASP A 71 4.48 10.88 11.83
CA ASP A 71 3.48 11.62 11.05
C ASP A 71 3.72 11.44 9.55
N TYR A 72 3.30 10.28 9.07
CA TYR A 72 3.31 9.95 7.66
C TYR A 72 2.37 10.88 6.88
N ALA A 73 2.89 11.50 5.83
CA ALA A 73 2.08 12.19 4.83
C ALA A 73 1.57 11.22 3.75
N ILE A 74 2.27 10.09 3.59
CA ILE A 74 2.05 9.11 2.51
C ILE A 74 2.10 7.70 3.11
N VAL A 75 1.16 6.85 2.70
CA VAL A 75 1.13 5.43 3.02
C VAL A 75 0.87 4.64 1.75
N ILE A 76 1.83 3.81 1.35
CA ILE A 76 1.74 2.92 0.19
C ILE A 76 1.85 1.48 0.67
N HIS A 77 0.79 0.71 0.45
CA HIS A 77 0.85 -0.74 0.63
C HIS A 77 1.07 -1.40 -0.73
N CYS A 78 1.98 -2.36 -0.80
CA CYS A 78 2.24 -3.13 -2.00
C CYS A 78 1.89 -4.60 -1.78
N GLY A 79 1.20 -5.22 -2.74
CA GLY A 79 0.83 -6.64 -2.73
C GLY A 79 1.18 -7.32 -4.04
N ALA A 80 1.36 -8.65 -4.01
CA ALA A 80 1.47 -9.42 -5.25
C ALA A 80 0.05 -9.61 -5.83
N GLY A 81 -0.13 -9.20 -7.09
CA GLY A 81 -1.42 -9.23 -7.79
C GLY A 81 -1.45 -10.21 -8.96
N GLU A 82 -2.30 -9.90 -9.94
CA GLU A 82 -2.40 -10.66 -11.20
C GLU A 82 -1.24 -10.37 -12.15
N SER A 83 -1.01 -11.26 -13.10
CA SER A 83 0.02 -11.12 -14.14
C SER A 83 -0.19 -9.91 -15.05
N GLY A 84 0.91 -9.37 -15.58
CA GLY A 84 0.91 -8.45 -16.73
C GLY A 84 0.74 -6.96 -16.45
N THR A 85 0.24 -6.54 -15.28
CA THR A 85 -0.08 -5.13 -15.02
C THR A 85 0.12 -4.74 -13.56
N VAL A 86 0.75 -3.59 -13.31
CA VAL A 86 0.75 -2.93 -12.00
C VAL A 86 -0.61 -2.24 -11.80
N LYS A 87 -1.33 -2.54 -10.72
CA LYS A 87 -2.65 -1.94 -10.45
C LYS A 87 -2.59 -0.96 -9.28
N LEU A 88 -3.12 0.24 -9.48
CA LEU A 88 -3.37 1.24 -8.45
C LEU A 88 -4.81 1.11 -7.95
N GLU A 89 -4.99 0.70 -6.69
CA GLU A 89 -6.31 0.40 -6.14
C GLU A 89 -7.02 1.66 -5.64
N MET A 90 -8.27 1.85 -6.07
CA MET A 90 -9.08 3.04 -5.78
C MET A 90 -9.94 2.90 -4.52
N VAL A 91 -10.32 1.67 -4.20
CA VAL A 91 -11.31 1.38 -3.16
C VAL A 91 -10.93 0.12 -2.41
N ALA A 92 -11.26 0.08 -1.12
CA ALA A 92 -11.15 -1.10 -0.28
C ALA A 92 -12.50 -1.46 0.34
N HIS A 93 -12.73 -2.76 0.52
CA HIS A 93 -13.95 -3.29 1.13
C HIS A 93 -13.75 -3.72 2.59
N LYS A 94 -14.74 -3.47 3.45
CA LYS A 94 -14.70 -3.82 4.88
C LYS A 94 -14.89 -5.31 5.15
N GLU A 95 -15.55 -6.03 4.25
CA GLU A 95 -16.09 -7.37 4.49
C GLU A 95 -15.83 -8.33 3.32
N GLY A 96 -16.08 -9.62 3.53
CA GLY A 96 -15.97 -10.67 2.52
C GLY A 96 -14.66 -11.45 2.58
N TYR A 97 -13.93 -11.37 3.69
CA TYR A 97 -12.66 -12.09 3.89
C TYR A 97 -12.92 -13.53 4.33
N GLN A 98 -12.64 -14.49 3.45
CA GLN A 98 -12.82 -15.93 3.72
C GLN A 98 -11.55 -16.74 3.48
N ARG A 99 -10.56 -16.17 2.79
CA ARG A 99 -9.34 -16.86 2.43
C ARG A 99 -8.38 -16.88 3.63
N PRO A 100 -7.89 -18.06 4.07
CA PRO A 100 -6.97 -18.11 5.20
C PRO A 100 -5.60 -17.50 4.91
N GLY A 101 -5.00 -16.88 5.94
CA GLY A 101 -3.61 -16.45 5.97
C GLY A 101 -2.61 -17.61 6.11
N ASN A 102 -1.35 -17.26 6.34
CA ASN A 102 -0.24 -18.18 6.52
C ASN A 102 -0.32 -18.97 7.85
N GLY A 103 -1.17 -18.56 8.79
CA GLY A 103 -1.45 -19.27 10.04
C GLY A 103 -2.34 -20.51 9.89
N GLY A 104 -2.79 -20.82 8.68
CA GLY A 104 -3.62 -21.99 8.38
C GLY A 104 -5.12 -21.69 8.41
N PRO A 105 -6.00 -22.71 8.36
CA PRO A 105 -7.44 -22.51 8.13
C PRO A 105 -8.17 -21.61 9.13
N GLY A 106 -7.65 -21.46 10.35
CA GLY A 106 -8.20 -20.57 11.37
C GLY A 106 -7.73 -19.12 11.28
N ASP A 107 -6.75 -18.81 10.43
CA ASP A 107 -6.24 -17.46 10.19
C ASP A 107 -7.16 -16.72 9.22
N VAL A 108 -8.35 -16.39 9.72
CA VAL A 108 -9.39 -15.61 9.04
C VAL A 108 -9.94 -14.57 10.02
N PRO A 109 -10.33 -13.38 9.57
CA PRO A 109 -10.81 -12.37 10.50
C PRO A 109 -12.19 -12.76 11.00
N ARG A 110 -12.46 -12.41 12.27
CA ARG A 110 -13.77 -12.63 12.88
C ARG A 110 -14.87 -11.97 12.03
N ASP A 111 -15.95 -12.71 11.80
CA ASP A 111 -17.10 -12.29 10.97
C ASP A 111 -16.72 -11.92 9.51
N GLY A 112 -15.53 -12.31 9.04
CA GLY A 112 -15.07 -12.04 7.68
C GLY A 112 -14.90 -10.55 7.36
N ARG A 113 -14.57 -9.71 8.37
CA ARG A 113 -14.51 -8.24 8.23
C ARG A 113 -13.35 -7.60 8.99
N VAL A 114 -13.00 -6.38 8.62
CA VAL A 114 -12.03 -5.55 9.37
C VAL A 114 -12.69 -5.07 10.67
N PRO A 115 -12.13 -5.39 11.86
CA PRO A 115 -12.73 -5.02 13.13
C PRO A 115 -12.36 -3.59 13.56
N GLY A 116 -13.16 -3.00 14.46
CA GLY A 116 -12.74 -1.84 15.26
C GLY A 116 -12.90 -0.46 14.62
N TYR A 117 -13.53 -0.36 13.44
CA TYR A 117 -13.75 0.93 12.76
C TYR A 117 -15.23 1.15 12.44
N ASP A 118 -15.78 2.28 12.91
CA ASP A 118 -17.12 2.74 12.55
C ASP A 118 -17.06 3.55 11.25
N THR A 119 -16.90 2.83 10.15
CA THR A 119 -16.71 3.35 8.79
C THR A 119 -17.59 2.62 7.80
N ALA A 120 -17.86 3.26 6.66
CA ALA A 120 -18.63 2.69 5.55
C ALA A 120 -18.00 1.40 4.99
N ASP A 121 -18.82 0.53 4.40
CA ASP A 121 -18.37 -0.77 3.89
C ASP A 121 -17.36 -0.67 2.73
N LYS A 122 -17.33 0.47 2.04
CA LYS A 122 -16.36 0.80 1.01
C LYS A 122 -15.69 2.12 1.33
N LEU A 123 -14.37 2.14 1.30
CA LEU A 123 -13.57 3.35 1.48
C LEU A 123 -12.77 3.64 0.22
N TRP A 124 -12.90 4.86 -0.29
CA TRP A 124 -12.16 5.36 -1.44
C TRP A 124 -10.92 6.10 -0.98
N THR A 125 -9.83 5.96 -1.73
CA THR A 125 -8.65 6.82 -1.55
C THR A 125 -8.93 8.26 -1.96
N SER A 126 -8.25 9.20 -1.31
CA SER A 126 -8.17 10.61 -1.73
C SER A 126 -7.05 10.87 -2.73
N VAL A 127 -6.27 9.84 -3.10
CA VAL A 127 -5.23 9.93 -4.13
C VAL A 127 -5.88 10.06 -5.51
N ASP A 128 -5.38 10.99 -6.32
CA ASP A 128 -5.72 11.05 -7.74
C ASP A 128 -4.97 9.96 -8.51
N VAL A 129 -5.47 8.73 -8.38
CA VAL A 129 -4.87 7.53 -8.96
C VAL A 129 -4.82 7.56 -10.49
N GLU A 130 -5.72 8.28 -11.14
CA GLU A 130 -5.81 8.33 -12.60
C GLU A 130 -4.75 9.28 -13.16
N THR A 131 -4.54 10.43 -12.49
CA THR A 131 -3.40 11.30 -12.80
C THR A 131 -2.09 10.61 -12.45
N CYS A 132 -2.00 9.90 -11.32
CA CYS A 132 -0.81 9.10 -10.98
C CYS A 132 -0.49 8.05 -12.07
N ARG A 133 -1.50 7.33 -12.57
CA ARG A 133 -1.36 6.37 -13.68
C ARG A 133 -0.84 7.07 -14.95
N SER A 134 -1.38 8.23 -15.27
CA SER A 134 -0.99 9.01 -16.46
C SER A 134 0.47 9.48 -16.36
N VAL A 135 0.88 9.99 -15.20
CA VAL A 135 2.27 10.39 -14.90
C VAL A 135 3.24 9.20 -15.01
N LEU A 136 2.82 8.01 -14.57
CA LEU A 136 3.63 6.79 -14.72
C LEU A 136 3.76 6.39 -16.20
N ALA A 137 2.67 6.46 -16.97
CA ALA A 137 2.68 6.15 -18.40
C ALA A 137 3.58 7.12 -19.20
N GLU A 138 3.52 8.42 -18.90
CA GLU A 138 4.41 9.43 -19.48
C GLU A 138 5.89 9.19 -19.15
N ALA A 139 6.17 8.61 -17.99
CA ALA A 139 7.52 8.19 -17.58
C ALA A 139 7.97 6.86 -18.22
N GLY A 140 7.17 6.26 -19.11
CA GLY A 140 7.49 5.01 -19.83
C GLY A 140 6.90 3.74 -19.21
N TRP A 141 6.20 3.83 -18.08
CA TRP A 141 5.57 2.69 -17.42
C TRP A 141 4.15 2.47 -17.96
N THR A 142 4.04 1.82 -19.12
CA THR A 142 2.76 1.68 -19.85
C THR A 142 1.87 0.53 -19.37
N SER A 143 2.41 -0.45 -18.66
CA SER A 143 1.68 -1.58 -18.07
C SER A 143 1.22 -1.27 -16.64
N VAL A 144 0.51 -0.13 -16.50
CA VAL A 144 -0.07 0.35 -15.24
C VAL A 144 -1.55 0.67 -15.45
N ALA A 145 -2.42 0.19 -14.56
CA ALA A 145 -3.86 0.41 -14.61
C ALA A 145 -4.42 0.83 -13.24
N THR A 146 -5.61 1.42 -13.22
CA THR A 146 -6.40 1.60 -12.00
C THR A 146 -7.28 0.37 -11.77
N SER A 147 -7.65 0.13 -10.51
CA SER A 147 -8.46 -1.02 -10.10
C SER A 147 -9.43 -0.66 -8.98
N MET A 148 -10.60 -1.30 -8.98
CA MET A 148 -11.63 -1.14 -7.94
C MET A 148 -11.84 -2.40 -7.10
N ASP A 149 -10.92 -3.37 -7.20
CA ASP A 149 -10.98 -4.63 -6.47
C ASP A 149 -9.57 -5.10 -6.10
N ALA A 150 -9.25 -5.01 -4.81
CA ALA A 150 -7.97 -5.43 -4.25
C ALA A 150 -7.96 -6.92 -3.80
N GLY A 151 -9.00 -7.70 -4.12
CA GLY A 151 -8.98 -9.16 -4.04
C GLY A 151 -9.38 -9.79 -2.70
N ARG A 152 -10.11 -9.07 -1.82
CA ARG A 152 -10.71 -9.56 -0.55
C ARG A 152 -9.85 -10.54 0.26
N TYR A 153 -8.56 -10.23 0.36
CA TYR A 153 -7.56 -10.95 1.15
C TYR A 153 -6.74 -9.97 2.00
N LEU A 154 -5.54 -10.36 2.45
CA LEU A 154 -4.67 -9.52 3.29
C LEU A 154 -4.27 -8.18 2.64
N CYS A 155 -4.19 -8.13 1.31
CA CYS A 155 -3.98 -6.89 0.57
C CYS A 155 -5.08 -5.87 0.87
N GLU A 156 -6.34 -6.23 0.60
CA GLU A 156 -7.49 -5.36 0.82
C GLU A 156 -7.74 -5.10 2.32
N PHE A 157 -7.52 -6.10 3.18
CA PHE A 157 -7.67 -5.95 4.63
C PHE A 157 -6.72 -4.88 5.18
N THR A 158 -5.45 -4.91 4.74
CA THR A 158 -4.44 -3.91 5.08
C THR A 158 -4.82 -2.55 4.52
N TYR A 159 -5.24 -2.50 3.25
CA TYR A 159 -5.63 -1.25 2.59
C TYR A 159 -6.80 -0.56 3.30
N TYR A 160 -7.86 -1.32 3.57
CA TYR A 160 -9.04 -0.84 4.28
C TYR A 160 -8.67 -0.33 5.67
N THR A 161 -7.84 -1.07 6.41
CA THR A 161 -7.37 -0.67 7.75
C THR A 161 -6.73 0.72 7.71
N SER A 162 -5.82 0.98 6.77
CA SER A 162 -5.15 2.27 6.65
C SER A 162 -6.07 3.41 6.19
N LEU A 163 -7.02 3.13 5.29
CA LEU A 163 -8.06 4.09 4.91
C LEU A 163 -9.03 4.39 6.08
N ALA A 164 -9.35 3.39 6.90
CA ALA A 164 -10.21 3.56 8.06
C ALA A 164 -9.50 4.39 9.13
N LEU A 165 -8.22 4.11 9.39
CA LEU A 165 -7.38 4.91 10.29
C LEU A 165 -7.34 6.38 9.85
N SER A 166 -7.10 6.65 8.56
CA SER A 166 -7.03 8.03 8.04
C SER A 166 -8.34 8.79 8.19
N LYS A 167 -9.49 8.11 8.17
CA LYS A 167 -10.82 8.72 8.35
C LYS A 167 -11.31 8.80 9.80
N THR A 168 -10.71 8.05 10.71
CA THR A 168 -11.17 7.94 12.11
C THR A 168 -10.10 8.45 13.07
N ARG A 169 -9.05 7.65 13.30
CA ARG A 169 -8.03 7.90 14.32
C ARG A 169 -7.18 9.14 14.07
N TYR A 170 -6.85 9.46 12.82
CA TYR A 170 -6.08 10.67 12.52
C TYR A 170 -6.84 11.95 12.94
N PRO A 171 -8.11 12.15 12.49
CA PRO A 171 -8.94 13.24 12.99
C PRO A 171 -9.13 13.25 14.51
N GLU A 172 -9.41 12.10 15.13
CA GLU A 172 -9.55 11.97 16.59
C GLU A 172 -8.32 12.46 17.36
N GLN A 173 -7.13 12.26 16.79
CA GLN A 173 -5.84 12.67 17.35
C GLN A 173 -5.42 14.09 16.92
N GLY A 174 -6.21 14.80 16.12
CA GLY A 174 -5.85 16.11 15.56
C GLY A 174 -4.69 16.07 14.56
N ARG A 175 -4.42 14.89 13.96
CA ARG A 175 -3.35 14.68 12.98
C ARG A 175 -3.89 14.85 11.56
N VAL A 176 -3.05 15.35 10.66
CA VAL A 176 -3.37 15.41 9.23
C VAL A 176 -3.38 13.98 8.66
N PRO A 177 -4.48 13.51 8.05
CA PRO A 177 -4.53 12.17 7.47
C PRO A 177 -3.53 12.00 6.31
N PRO A 178 -2.85 10.84 6.18
CA PRO A 178 -1.99 10.57 5.04
C PRO A 178 -2.80 10.33 3.77
N LEU A 179 -2.15 10.53 2.62
CA LEU A 179 -2.58 9.93 1.36
C LEU A 179 -2.28 8.43 1.41
N VAL A 180 -3.33 7.59 1.26
CA VAL A 180 -3.22 6.13 1.35
C VAL A 180 -3.55 5.50 -0.01
N VAL A 181 -2.66 4.67 -0.54
CA VAL A 181 -2.91 3.90 -1.76
C VAL A 181 -2.39 2.48 -1.65
N PHE A 182 -3.02 1.55 -2.35
CA PHE A 182 -2.52 0.19 -2.51
C PHE A 182 -2.08 -0.05 -3.95
N VAL A 183 -0.94 -0.71 -4.12
CA VAL A 183 -0.32 -1.00 -5.41
C VAL A 183 -0.10 -2.51 -5.54
N HIS A 184 -0.85 -3.16 -6.42
CA HIS A 184 -0.58 -4.54 -6.79
C HIS A 184 0.52 -4.60 -7.86
N VAL A 185 1.54 -5.42 -7.62
CA VAL A 185 2.59 -5.71 -8.60
C VAL A 185 2.45 -7.15 -9.12
N PRO A 186 2.67 -7.39 -10.42
CA PRO A 186 2.53 -8.71 -11.01
C PRO A 186 3.62 -9.69 -10.51
N PRO A 187 3.33 -11.01 -10.47
CA PRO A 187 4.29 -12.03 -10.06
C PRO A 187 5.44 -12.19 -11.06
N LYS A 188 6.61 -12.66 -10.60
CA LYS A 188 7.84 -12.81 -11.39
C LYS A 188 7.70 -13.60 -12.69
N SER A 189 6.80 -14.57 -12.73
CA SER A 189 6.63 -15.46 -13.88
C SER A 189 6.03 -14.79 -15.11
N CYS A 190 5.39 -13.62 -14.97
CA CYS A 190 4.59 -13.01 -16.04
C CYS A 190 4.56 -11.47 -15.96
N ASP A 191 5.70 -10.84 -15.64
CA ASP A 191 5.78 -9.38 -15.43
C ASP A 191 6.48 -8.64 -16.58
N PRO A 192 5.91 -7.52 -17.05
CA PRO A 192 6.62 -6.55 -17.89
C PRO A 192 7.85 -5.90 -17.23
N TYR A 193 7.94 -5.86 -15.90
CA TYR A 193 8.96 -5.13 -15.16
C TYR A 193 9.86 -6.03 -14.31
N SER A 194 11.07 -5.57 -14.01
CA SER A 194 11.99 -6.16 -13.04
C SER A 194 11.71 -5.63 -11.63
N ASP A 195 12.25 -6.28 -10.59
CA ASP A 195 12.09 -5.80 -9.20
C ASP A 195 12.66 -4.38 -9.01
N ARG A 196 13.69 -4.00 -9.78
CA ARG A 196 14.26 -2.66 -9.78
C ARG A 196 13.31 -1.64 -10.42
N GLU A 197 12.72 -1.97 -11.56
CA GLU A 197 11.75 -1.11 -12.23
C GLU A 197 10.48 -0.93 -11.39
N LEU A 198 10.03 -1.97 -10.68
CA LEU A 198 8.95 -1.84 -9.70
C LEU A 198 9.32 -0.90 -8.56
N ALA A 199 10.57 -0.91 -8.08
CA ALA A 199 11.04 0.05 -7.09
C ALA A 199 11.08 1.48 -7.65
N ASP A 200 11.47 1.65 -8.92
CA ASP A 200 11.45 2.96 -9.59
C ASP A 200 10.02 3.49 -9.79
N ILE A 201 9.06 2.61 -10.09
CA ILE A 201 7.62 2.92 -10.08
C ILE A 201 7.19 3.39 -8.68
N MET A 202 7.57 2.68 -7.62
CA MET A 202 7.25 3.09 -6.24
C MET A 202 7.84 4.46 -5.89
N ARG A 203 9.09 4.75 -6.28
CA ARG A 203 9.71 6.07 -6.09
C ARG A 203 8.91 7.15 -6.80
N ARG A 204 8.48 6.91 -8.04
CA ARG A 204 7.67 7.85 -8.80
C ARG A 204 6.31 8.11 -8.16
N ILE A 205 5.65 7.08 -7.63
CA ILE A 205 4.40 7.21 -6.87
C ILE A 205 4.63 8.03 -5.60
N VAL A 206 5.71 7.79 -4.85
CA VAL A 206 6.03 8.59 -3.65
C VAL A 206 6.21 10.07 -3.99
N CYS A 207 6.97 10.40 -5.05
CA CYS A 207 7.16 11.79 -5.46
C CYS A 207 5.84 12.45 -5.89
N PHE A 208 5.01 11.75 -6.68
CA PHE A 208 3.68 12.24 -7.07
C PHE A 208 2.80 12.54 -5.86
N LEU A 209 2.75 11.62 -4.88
CA LEU A 209 1.95 11.81 -3.68
C LEU A 209 2.46 12.94 -2.78
N ALA A 210 3.77 13.19 -2.76
CA ALA A 210 4.34 14.31 -2.00
C ALA A 210 3.97 15.67 -2.60
N GLU A 211 3.87 15.76 -3.93
CA GLU A 211 3.36 16.94 -4.64
C GLU A 211 1.85 17.13 -4.34
N GLN A 212 1.06 16.05 -4.41
CA GLN A 212 -0.36 16.10 -4.07
C GLN A 212 -0.60 16.50 -2.61
N ALA A 213 0.19 16.00 -1.67
CA ALA A 213 0.09 16.34 -0.24
C ALA A 213 0.59 17.76 0.10
N SER A 214 1.17 18.47 -0.87
CA SER A 214 1.62 19.86 -0.71
C SER A 214 0.71 20.87 -1.41
N SER A 215 -0.27 20.40 -2.18
CA SER A 215 -1.29 21.21 -2.85
C SER A 215 -2.47 21.49 -1.94
#